data_AF-A0A1Q7RSQ2-F1
#
_entry.id   AF-A0A1Q7RSQ2-F1
#
_cell.length_a   1.000
_cell.length_b   1.000
_cell.length_c   1.000
_cell.angle_alpha   90.00
_cell.angle_beta   90.00
_cell.angle_gamma   90.00
#
_symmetry.space_group_name_H-M   'P 1'
#
loop_
_entity.id
_entity.type
_entity.pdbx_description
1 polymer ?
#
loop_
_entity_poly.entity_id
_entity_poly.type
_entity_poly.pdbx_seq_one_letter_code
_entity_poly.pdbx_strand_id
1 'polypeptide(L)'
;MRLFAAVIIIVTGVPRVAAAQTRDLDSADLAYFTLHDEAPLSCLLTYFPPLFIQHGIELKSFLRSKAFRQIRERFGDVRALDAVYVRSMQLTDNNTAVALLLSAIASFDHRVVGLKVPILRLYFPLSNESEAEFDRRVENLPSKLYSDTPPGGDHDKLEHFFGSAFLTVAFETEEGADRFGIFVEKGEDAFIVGGVSDERDLRADREGQRFGMALLEDNRRMPSEFLGTEKAPQAAPPDGEPACAGVW
;
A
#
# COMPACT_ATOMS: atom_id res chain seq x y z
N MET A 1 21.13 30.68 59.77
CA MET A 1 21.65 30.61 58.39
C MET A 1 21.12 29.35 57.73
N ARG A 2 20.14 29.46 56.82
CA ARG A 2 19.67 28.35 55.97
C ARG A 2 19.74 28.83 54.53
N LEU A 3 20.58 28.16 53.73
CA LEU A 3 20.75 28.41 52.31
C LEU A 3 19.51 27.95 51.54
N PHE A 4 18.97 28.82 50.70
CA PHE A 4 18.01 28.45 49.66
C PHE A 4 18.77 27.99 48.42
N ALA A 5 18.56 26.75 48.00
CA ALA A 5 19.00 26.26 46.70
C ALA A 5 17.91 26.57 45.66
N ALA A 6 18.27 27.32 44.62
CA ALA A 6 17.41 27.58 43.47
C ALA A 6 17.52 26.42 42.49
N VAL A 7 16.39 25.78 42.19
CA VAL A 7 16.26 24.77 41.13
C VAL A 7 15.95 25.51 39.83
N ILE A 8 16.88 25.44 38.87
CA ILE A 8 16.67 25.92 37.50
C ILE A 8 16.03 24.78 36.71
N ILE A 9 14.75 24.93 36.36
CA ILE A 9 14.06 24.02 35.44
C ILE A 9 14.28 24.53 34.02
N ILE A 10 15.07 23.80 33.24
CA ILE A 10 15.22 24.04 31.81
C ILE A 10 14.08 23.30 31.11
N VAL A 11 13.07 24.03 30.65
CA VAL A 11 12.01 23.50 29.80
C VAL A 11 12.51 23.47 28.36
N THR A 12 12.92 22.30 27.88
CA THR A 12 13.21 22.08 26.46
C THR A 12 11.89 21.96 25.71
N GLY A 13 11.57 22.98 24.90
CA GLY A 13 10.42 22.96 24.02
C GLY A 13 10.61 21.93 22.90
N VAL A 14 9.83 20.85 22.94
CA VAL A 14 9.70 19.92 21.80
C VAL A 14 9.01 20.68 20.67
N PRO A 15 9.56 20.70 19.44
CA PRO A 15 8.90 21.34 18.31
C PRO A 15 7.55 20.63 18.05
N ARG A 16 6.48 21.42 18.10
CA ARG A 16 5.12 21.01 17.74
C ARG A 16 5.15 20.61 16.26
N VAL A 17 5.05 19.32 15.97
CA VAL A 17 4.70 18.83 14.63
C VAL A 17 3.37 19.50 14.27
N ALA A 18 3.36 20.26 13.18
CA ALA A 18 2.16 20.95 12.72
C ALA A 18 1.05 19.91 12.52
N ALA A 19 -0.03 20.01 13.30
CA ALA A 19 -1.22 19.22 13.09
C ALA A 19 -1.68 19.45 11.65
N ALA A 20 -1.73 18.39 10.85
CA ALA A 20 -2.33 18.43 9.53
C ALA A 20 -3.73 19.01 9.68
N GLN A 21 -3.98 20.16 9.04
CA GLN A 21 -5.30 20.78 9.05
C GLN A 21 -6.31 19.76 8.53
N THR A 22 -7.22 19.31 9.39
CA THR A 22 -8.40 18.56 8.98
C THR A 22 -9.26 19.49 8.14
N ARG A 23 -9.00 19.53 6.83
CA ARG A 23 -9.88 20.16 5.85
C ARG A 23 -11.19 19.37 5.85
N ASP A 24 -12.31 20.05 6.07
CA ASP A 24 -13.64 19.44 6.06
C ASP A 24 -13.87 18.68 4.74
N LEU A 25 -14.25 17.41 4.85
CA LEU A 25 -14.64 16.57 3.71
C LEU A 25 -15.97 17.10 3.16
N ASP A 26 -16.07 17.31 1.85
CA ASP A 26 -17.37 17.55 1.24
C ASP A 26 -18.21 16.25 1.23
N SER A 27 -19.52 16.36 1.03
CA SER A 27 -20.43 15.21 1.08
C SER A 27 -20.16 14.17 -0.01
N ALA A 28 -19.52 14.56 -1.12
CA ALA A 28 -19.17 13.64 -2.20
C ALA A 28 -17.89 12.85 -1.86
N ASP A 29 -16.91 13.51 -1.23
CA ASP A 29 -15.68 12.88 -0.74
C ASP A 29 -15.97 11.91 0.41
N LEU A 30 -16.92 12.23 1.28
CA LEU A 30 -17.25 11.41 2.46
C LEU A 30 -17.55 9.94 2.08
N ALA A 31 -18.20 9.72 0.94
CA ALA A 31 -18.52 8.39 0.43
C ALA A 31 -17.28 7.55 0.09
N TYR A 32 -16.12 8.17 -0.14
CA TYR A 32 -14.85 7.50 -0.43
C TYR A 32 -13.95 7.34 0.80
N PHE A 33 -14.37 7.85 1.96
CA PHE A 33 -13.62 7.77 3.21
C PHE A 33 -14.44 7.18 4.36
N THR A 34 -15.59 6.59 4.05
CA THR A 34 -16.48 5.96 5.04
C THR A 34 -16.67 4.50 4.69
N LEU A 35 -16.32 3.62 5.63
CA LEU A 35 -16.65 2.20 5.58
C LEU A 35 -18.01 1.97 6.23
N HIS A 36 -18.82 1.10 5.64
CA HIS A 36 -20.13 0.71 6.16
C HIS A 36 -20.03 -0.56 7.00
N ASP A 37 -21.09 -0.90 7.73
CA ASP A 37 -21.15 -2.00 8.69
C ASP A 37 -20.89 -3.40 8.09
N GLU A 38 -20.81 -4.41 8.96
CA GLU A 38 -20.26 -5.75 8.67
C GLU A 38 -20.79 -6.43 7.40
N ALA A 39 -19.94 -7.28 6.83
CA ALA A 39 -20.19 -7.95 5.57
C ALA A 39 -21.45 -8.84 5.63
N PRO A 40 -22.49 -8.57 4.81
CA PRO A 40 -23.64 -9.46 4.71
C PRO A 40 -23.27 -10.77 4.01
N LEU A 41 -24.10 -11.81 4.13
CA LEU A 41 -23.88 -13.10 3.43
C LEU A 41 -23.82 -12.96 1.89
N SER A 42 -24.36 -11.87 1.31
CA SER A 42 -24.21 -11.59 -0.12
C SER A 42 -22.75 -11.40 -0.55
N CYS A 43 -21.87 -11.04 0.38
CA CYS A 43 -20.44 -10.88 0.13
C CYS A 43 -19.78 -12.20 -0.34
N LEU A 44 -20.38 -13.36 -0.07
CA LEU A 44 -19.89 -14.65 -0.59
C LEU A 44 -20.02 -14.75 -2.12
N LEU A 45 -20.94 -13.99 -2.73
CA LEU A 45 -21.09 -13.95 -4.18
C LEU A 45 -19.87 -13.32 -4.85
N THR A 46 -19.04 -12.55 -4.14
CA THR A 46 -17.87 -11.89 -4.72
C THR A 46 -16.74 -12.86 -5.07
N TYR A 47 -16.78 -14.09 -4.55
CA TYR A 47 -15.90 -15.18 -5.00
C TYR A 47 -16.30 -15.73 -6.38
N PHE A 48 -17.50 -15.41 -6.87
CA PHE A 48 -17.95 -15.85 -8.19
C PHE A 48 -17.16 -15.10 -9.28
N PRO A 49 -16.40 -15.79 -10.15
CA PRO A 49 -15.44 -15.13 -11.05
C PRO A 49 -16.03 -14.02 -11.93
N PRO A 50 -17.26 -14.15 -12.49
CA PRO A 50 -17.87 -13.05 -13.25
C PRO A 50 -18.06 -11.77 -12.44
N LEU A 51 -18.46 -11.86 -11.17
CA LEU A 51 -18.64 -10.67 -10.30
C LEU A 51 -17.28 -10.06 -9.96
N PHE A 52 -16.27 -10.88 -9.67
CA PHE A 52 -14.91 -10.40 -9.47
C PHE A 52 -14.37 -9.63 -10.69
N ILE A 53 -14.55 -10.18 -11.89
CA ILE A 53 -14.14 -9.51 -13.15
C ILE A 53 -14.90 -8.20 -13.34
N GLN A 54 -16.21 -8.18 -13.11
CA GLN A 54 -17.03 -6.98 -13.20
C GLN A 54 -16.54 -5.91 -12.23
N HIS A 55 -16.34 -6.25 -10.96
CA HIS A 55 -15.84 -5.32 -9.95
C HIS A 55 -14.45 -4.81 -10.31
N GLY A 56 -13.60 -5.64 -10.93
CA GLY A 56 -12.29 -5.22 -11.42
C GLY A 56 -12.40 -4.15 -12.51
N ILE A 57 -13.33 -4.31 -13.45
CA ILE A 57 -13.61 -3.31 -14.49
C ILE A 57 -14.13 -2.01 -13.85
N GLU A 58 -15.03 -2.11 -12.87
CA GLU A 58 -15.61 -0.96 -12.18
C GLU A 58 -14.57 -0.19 -11.34
N LEU A 59 -13.72 -0.88 -10.60
CA LEU A 59 -12.65 -0.26 -9.81
C LEU A 59 -11.62 0.42 -10.72
N LYS A 60 -11.17 -0.25 -11.78
CA LYS A 60 -10.27 0.37 -12.78
C LYS A 60 -10.92 1.60 -13.43
N SER A 61 -12.23 1.57 -13.70
CA SER A 61 -12.98 2.73 -14.19
C SER A 61 -12.97 3.90 -13.20
N PHE A 62 -13.14 3.61 -11.90
CA PHE A 62 -13.01 4.60 -10.85
C PHE A 62 -11.60 5.22 -10.81
N LEU A 63 -10.54 4.42 -10.87
CA LEU A 63 -9.16 4.91 -10.88
C LEU A 63 -8.86 5.83 -12.09
N ARG A 64 -9.46 5.56 -13.26
CA ARG A 64 -9.36 6.42 -14.45
C ARG A 64 -10.19 7.71 -14.35
N SER A 65 -11.11 7.79 -13.41
CA SER A 65 -12.11 8.86 -13.36
C SER A 65 -11.53 10.21 -12.94
N LYS A 66 -12.24 11.28 -13.31
CA LYS A 66 -11.94 12.64 -12.81
C LYS A 66 -12.13 12.75 -11.30
N ALA A 67 -13.09 12.00 -10.73
CA ALA A 67 -13.36 12.01 -9.31
C ALA A 67 -12.15 11.50 -8.52
N PHE A 68 -11.58 10.35 -8.90
CA PHE A 68 -10.40 9.82 -8.23
C PHE A 68 -9.18 10.74 -8.38
N ARG A 69 -8.98 11.33 -9.56
CA ARG A 69 -7.93 12.33 -9.77
C ARG A 69 -8.08 13.52 -8.81
N GLN A 70 -9.29 14.02 -8.62
CA GLN A 70 -9.57 15.13 -7.70
C GLN A 70 -9.31 14.75 -6.24
N ILE A 71 -9.67 13.53 -5.85
CA ILE A 71 -9.35 12.98 -4.52
C ILE A 71 -7.82 13.00 -4.31
N ARG A 72 -7.05 12.46 -5.27
CA ARG A 72 -5.59 12.42 -5.22
C ARG A 72 -4.97 13.82 -5.15
N GLU A 73 -5.41 14.75 -5.99
CA GLU A 73 -4.93 16.14 -6.00
C GLU A 73 -5.24 16.87 -4.68
N ARG A 74 -6.39 16.58 -4.06
CA ARG A 74 -6.86 17.25 -2.85
C ARG A 74 -6.23 16.71 -1.57
N PHE A 75 -6.08 15.39 -1.48
CA PHE A 75 -5.70 14.68 -0.25
C PHE A 75 -4.29 14.09 -0.29
N GLY A 76 -3.65 14.07 -1.46
CA GLY A 76 -2.35 13.45 -1.67
C GLY A 76 -2.47 11.94 -1.93
N ASP A 77 -1.37 11.38 -2.42
CA ASP A 77 -1.30 10.00 -2.89
C ASP A 77 -1.60 8.99 -1.79
N VAL A 78 -0.93 9.11 -0.63
CA VAL A 78 -1.11 8.19 0.51
C VAL A 78 -2.58 8.12 0.95
N ARG A 79 -3.25 9.26 1.09
CA ARG A 79 -4.65 9.30 1.53
C ARG A 79 -5.61 8.88 0.41
N ALA A 80 -5.23 9.02 -0.85
CA ALA A 80 -6.03 8.52 -1.97
C ALA A 80 -6.13 6.98 -1.99
N LEU A 81 -5.17 6.25 -1.39
CA LEU A 81 -5.29 4.79 -1.24
C LEU A 81 -6.51 4.39 -0.41
N ASP A 82 -6.90 5.17 0.58
CA ASP A 82 -8.10 4.91 1.38
C ASP A 82 -9.34 4.89 0.49
N ALA A 83 -9.43 5.81 -0.49
CA ALA A 83 -10.51 5.85 -1.45
C ALA A 83 -10.53 4.63 -2.38
N VAL A 84 -9.36 4.09 -2.74
CA VAL A 84 -9.26 2.84 -3.49
C VAL A 84 -9.82 1.70 -2.64
N TYR A 85 -9.34 1.56 -1.41
CA TYR A 85 -9.76 0.48 -0.50
C TYR A 85 -11.24 0.55 -0.16
N VAL A 86 -11.76 1.73 0.21
CA VAL A 86 -13.18 1.97 0.49
C VAL A 86 -14.03 1.63 -0.73
N ARG A 87 -13.60 2.03 -1.94
CA ARG A 87 -14.33 1.69 -3.16
C ARG A 87 -14.34 0.19 -3.41
N SER A 88 -13.22 -0.50 -3.17
CA SER A 88 -13.15 -1.97 -3.26
C SER A 88 -14.09 -2.64 -2.27
N MET A 89 -14.10 -2.20 -1.01
CA MET A 89 -15.00 -2.71 0.03
C MET A 89 -16.48 -2.53 -0.36
N GLN A 90 -16.84 -1.38 -0.93
CA GLN A 90 -18.21 -1.13 -1.44
C GLN A 90 -18.58 -2.08 -2.59
N LEU A 91 -17.66 -2.33 -3.51
CA LEU A 91 -17.91 -3.24 -4.63
C LEU A 91 -18.03 -4.69 -4.16
N THR A 92 -17.35 -5.07 -3.08
CA THR A 92 -17.31 -6.45 -2.59
C THR A 92 -18.23 -6.71 -1.40
N ASP A 93 -19.24 -5.87 -1.16
CA ASP A 93 -20.14 -5.99 -0.01
C ASP A 93 -19.35 -6.20 1.31
N ASN A 94 -18.28 -5.42 1.51
CA ASN A 94 -17.35 -5.48 2.63
C ASN A 94 -16.61 -6.82 2.81
N ASN A 95 -16.49 -7.64 1.75
CA ASN A 95 -15.57 -8.79 1.76
C ASN A 95 -14.12 -8.29 1.71
N THR A 96 -13.48 -8.20 2.88
CA THR A 96 -12.13 -7.66 3.06
C THR A 96 -11.09 -8.36 2.19
N ALA A 97 -11.04 -9.69 2.21
CA ALA A 97 -10.04 -10.44 1.43
C ALA A 97 -10.20 -10.17 -0.07
N VAL A 98 -11.43 -10.22 -0.59
CA VAL A 98 -11.68 -9.95 -2.01
C VAL A 98 -11.44 -8.48 -2.36
N ALA A 99 -11.74 -7.54 -1.45
CA ALA A 99 -11.45 -6.11 -1.64
C ALA A 99 -9.94 -5.84 -1.76
N LEU A 100 -9.12 -6.48 -0.93
CA LEU A 100 -7.66 -6.35 -0.98
C LEU A 100 -7.10 -6.94 -2.28
N LEU A 101 -7.53 -8.15 -2.66
CA LEU A 101 -7.14 -8.78 -3.92
C LEU A 101 -7.55 -7.91 -5.12
N LEU A 102 -8.76 -7.37 -5.10
CA LEU A 102 -9.27 -6.47 -6.12
C LEU A 102 -8.44 -5.19 -6.23
N SER A 103 -8.06 -4.61 -5.09
CA SER A 103 -7.22 -3.41 -5.00
C SER A 103 -5.82 -3.67 -5.57
N ALA A 104 -5.22 -4.82 -5.27
CA ALA A 104 -3.92 -5.22 -5.82
C ALA A 104 -3.99 -5.31 -7.35
N ILE A 105 -4.92 -6.10 -7.90
CA ILE A 105 -5.03 -6.32 -9.36
C ILE A 105 -5.40 -5.03 -10.11
N ALA A 106 -6.23 -4.17 -9.52
CA ALA A 106 -6.58 -2.90 -10.14
C ALA A 106 -5.43 -1.88 -10.13
N SER A 107 -4.42 -2.08 -9.27
CA SER A 107 -3.26 -1.20 -9.12
C SER A 107 -2.07 -1.61 -9.99
N PHE A 108 -2.09 -2.79 -10.63
CA PHE A 108 -1.03 -3.22 -11.55
C PHE A 108 -0.71 -2.15 -12.61
N ASP A 109 0.55 -1.73 -12.68
CA ASP A 109 1.05 -0.71 -13.61
C ASP A 109 1.77 -1.33 -14.84
N HIS A 110 1.80 -2.66 -14.92
CA HIS A 110 2.30 -3.42 -16.06
C HIS A 110 1.15 -3.99 -16.92
N ARG A 111 1.21 -3.78 -18.25
CA ARG A 111 0.21 -4.37 -19.19
C ARG A 111 0.43 -5.85 -19.43
N VAL A 112 1.68 -6.28 -19.36
CA VAL A 112 2.13 -7.62 -19.71
C VAL A 112 3.15 -8.04 -18.68
N VAL A 113 3.00 -9.25 -18.15
CA VAL A 113 4.00 -9.89 -17.31
C VAL A 113 4.75 -10.95 -18.10
N GLY A 114 6.07 -10.96 -17.99
CA GLY A 114 6.92 -11.99 -18.58
C GLY A 114 7.27 -13.05 -17.55
N LEU A 115 6.87 -14.30 -17.78
CA LEU A 115 7.30 -15.46 -17.00
C LEU A 115 8.48 -16.16 -17.70
N LYS A 116 9.63 -16.22 -17.02
CA LYS A 116 10.81 -16.96 -17.42
C LYS A 116 10.73 -18.37 -16.83
N VAL A 117 10.52 -19.37 -17.67
CA VAL A 117 10.70 -20.79 -17.31
C VAL A 117 12.01 -21.30 -17.94
N PRO A 118 12.60 -22.43 -17.49
CA PRO A 118 13.96 -22.82 -17.88
C PRO A 118 14.25 -22.89 -19.40
N ILE A 119 13.24 -23.09 -20.24
CA ILE A 119 13.39 -23.32 -21.69
C ILE A 119 12.76 -22.21 -22.54
N LEU A 120 11.88 -21.37 -21.96
CA LEU A 120 11.09 -20.40 -22.73
C LEU A 120 10.64 -19.21 -21.87
N ARG A 121 10.33 -18.09 -22.53
CA ARG A 121 9.75 -16.89 -21.90
C ARG A 121 8.30 -16.77 -22.38
N LEU A 122 7.36 -16.81 -21.45
CA LEU A 122 5.94 -16.60 -21.72
C LEU A 122 5.58 -15.16 -21.35
N TYR A 123 4.70 -14.54 -22.13
CA TYR A 123 4.18 -13.22 -21.83
C TYR A 123 2.66 -13.30 -21.72
N PHE A 124 2.12 -12.79 -20.62
CA PHE A 124 0.70 -12.84 -20.33
C PHE A 124 0.14 -11.41 -20.20
N PRO A 125 -0.95 -11.07 -20.89
CA PRO A 125 -1.61 -9.79 -20.67
C PRO A 125 -2.22 -9.76 -19.27
N LEU A 126 -1.91 -8.71 -18.50
CA LEU A 126 -2.46 -8.47 -17.16
C LEU A 126 -3.68 -7.54 -17.17
N SER A 127 -3.96 -6.90 -18.31
CA SER A 127 -5.11 -6.02 -18.45
C SER A 127 -5.91 -6.31 -19.71
N ASN A 128 -7.23 -6.17 -19.58
CA ASN A 128 -8.21 -6.16 -20.66
C ASN A 128 -8.55 -4.73 -21.14
N GLU A 129 -7.89 -3.70 -20.57
CA GLU A 129 -8.04 -2.30 -20.96
C GLU A 129 -7.42 -2.05 -22.33
N SER A 130 -7.99 -1.08 -23.07
CA SER A 130 -7.26 -0.47 -24.17
C SER A 130 -6.01 0.26 -23.66
N GLU A 131 -5.04 0.50 -24.53
CA GLU A 131 -3.79 1.21 -24.17
C GLU A 131 -4.07 2.57 -23.54
N ALA A 132 -4.92 3.38 -24.16
CA ALA A 132 -5.29 4.69 -23.65
C ALA A 132 -6.03 4.65 -22.29
N GLU A 133 -6.81 3.60 -22.03
CA GLU A 133 -7.45 3.41 -20.73
C GLU A 133 -6.44 3.00 -19.66
N PHE A 134 -5.55 2.06 -20.00
CA PHE A 134 -4.49 1.60 -19.14
C PHE A 134 -3.57 2.76 -18.73
N ASP A 135 -3.05 3.51 -19.70
CA ASP A 135 -2.14 4.63 -19.44
C ASP A 135 -2.80 5.68 -18.55
N ARG A 136 -4.07 6.03 -18.84
CA ARG A 136 -4.84 6.95 -17.99
C ARG A 136 -5.03 6.43 -16.57
N ARG A 137 -5.19 5.12 -16.38
CA ARG A 137 -5.29 4.52 -15.04
C ARG A 137 -3.98 4.66 -14.31
N VAL A 138 -2.88 4.24 -14.93
CA VAL A 138 -1.53 4.27 -14.33
C VAL A 138 -1.13 5.71 -13.99
N GLU A 139 -1.31 6.66 -14.91
CA GLU A 139 -1.07 8.10 -14.64
C GLU A 139 -1.88 8.65 -13.46
N ASN A 140 -3.04 8.07 -13.18
CA ASN A 140 -3.91 8.46 -12.07
C ASN A 140 -3.64 7.68 -10.78
N LEU A 141 -2.86 6.59 -10.81
CA LEU A 141 -2.52 5.84 -9.60
C LEU A 141 -1.70 6.73 -8.63
N PRO A 142 -1.88 6.55 -7.31
CA PRO A 142 -0.94 7.07 -6.33
C PRO A 142 0.50 6.64 -6.67
N SER A 143 1.48 7.52 -6.52
CA SER A 143 2.87 7.23 -6.85
C SER A 143 3.90 7.83 -5.90
N LYS A 144 3.52 8.82 -5.09
CA LYS A 144 4.32 9.46 -4.04
C LYS A 144 3.99 8.84 -2.69
N LEU A 145 4.42 7.60 -2.53
CA LEU A 145 4.13 6.78 -1.35
C LEU A 145 5.11 7.03 -0.22
N TYR A 146 6.36 7.36 -0.56
CA TYR A 146 7.47 7.49 0.38
C TYR A 146 8.20 8.82 0.24
N SER A 147 8.97 9.18 1.27
CA SER A 147 9.84 10.37 1.19
C SER A 147 11.00 10.20 0.19
N ASP A 148 11.38 8.95 -0.07
CA ASP A 148 12.43 8.53 -1.01
C ASP A 148 11.87 8.06 -2.37
N THR A 149 10.59 8.36 -2.67
CA THR A 149 10.00 8.07 -3.99
C THR A 149 10.80 8.73 -5.12
N PRO A 150 11.19 7.97 -6.17
CA PRO A 150 11.93 8.51 -7.32
C PRO A 150 11.03 9.37 -8.24
N PRO A 151 11.59 10.17 -9.16
CA PRO A 151 10.79 10.95 -10.11
C PRO A 151 9.80 10.14 -10.97
N GLY A 152 10.08 8.85 -11.17
CA GLY A 152 9.22 7.91 -11.89
C GLY A 152 8.01 7.40 -11.10
N GLY A 153 7.97 7.63 -9.78
CA GLY A 153 6.89 7.16 -8.90
C GLY A 153 7.09 5.72 -8.40
N ASP A 154 6.27 5.35 -7.41
CA ASP A 154 6.21 4.04 -6.75
C ASP A 154 4.83 3.38 -7.01
N HIS A 155 4.44 3.26 -8.29
CA HIS A 155 3.13 2.72 -8.67
C HIS A 155 3.00 1.22 -8.36
N ASP A 156 4.01 0.46 -8.73
CA ASP A 156 4.20 -0.97 -8.46
C ASP A 156 4.10 -1.29 -6.96
N LYS A 157 4.57 -0.41 -6.07
CA LYS A 157 4.50 -0.62 -4.61
C LYS A 157 3.06 -0.77 -4.08
N LEU A 158 2.06 -0.27 -4.80
CA LEU A 158 0.66 -0.51 -4.47
C LEU A 158 0.29 -1.99 -4.56
N GLU A 159 0.86 -2.71 -5.52
CA GLU A 159 0.60 -4.12 -5.75
C GLU A 159 1.23 -4.99 -4.66
N HIS A 160 2.44 -4.64 -4.22
CA HIS A 160 3.10 -5.19 -3.04
C HIS A 160 2.26 -4.95 -1.77
N PHE A 161 1.88 -3.70 -1.50
CA PHE A 161 1.12 -3.34 -0.32
C PHE A 161 -0.23 -4.09 -0.22
N PHE A 162 -1.07 -3.99 -1.26
CA PHE A 162 -2.39 -4.64 -1.23
C PHE A 162 -2.30 -6.17 -1.38
N GLY A 163 -1.33 -6.67 -2.15
CA GLY A 163 -1.08 -8.10 -2.31
C GLY A 163 -0.67 -8.75 -1.00
N SER A 164 0.31 -8.18 -0.32
CA SER A 164 0.75 -8.63 1.00
C SER A 164 -0.36 -8.55 2.05
N ALA A 165 -1.14 -7.45 2.08
CA ALA A 165 -2.32 -7.35 2.93
C ALA A 165 -3.37 -8.45 2.66
N PHE A 166 -3.66 -8.72 1.39
CA PHE A 166 -4.58 -9.80 0.99
C PHE A 166 -4.12 -11.15 1.52
N LEU A 167 -2.85 -11.48 1.33
CA LEU A 167 -2.29 -12.76 1.75
C LEU A 167 -2.32 -12.91 3.26
N THR A 168 -1.97 -11.86 4.01
CA THR A 168 -2.10 -11.85 5.47
C THR A 168 -3.53 -12.13 5.91
N VAL A 169 -4.52 -11.47 5.30
CA VAL A 169 -5.94 -11.70 5.65
C VAL A 169 -6.39 -13.10 5.23
N ALA A 170 -5.98 -13.60 4.06
CA ALA A 170 -6.39 -14.89 3.54
C ALA A 170 -5.81 -16.08 4.33
N PHE A 171 -4.62 -15.92 4.92
CA PHE A 171 -3.94 -16.96 5.70
C PHE A 171 -3.95 -16.72 7.22
N GLU A 172 -4.54 -15.60 7.67
CA GLU A 172 -4.70 -15.21 9.08
C GLU A 172 -3.39 -15.22 9.91
N THR A 173 -2.23 -15.10 9.26
CA THR A 173 -0.92 -15.20 9.93
C THR A 173 0.13 -14.31 9.26
N GLU A 174 0.98 -13.65 10.08
CA GLU A 174 2.18 -12.94 9.60
C GLU A 174 3.15 -13.91 8.92
N GLU A 175 3.35 -15.09 9.51
CA GLU A 175 4.28 -16.12 9.01
C GLU A 175 3.83 -16.71 7.65
N GLY A 176 2.52 -16.78 7.39
CA GLY A 176 1.97 -17.17 6.09
C GLY A 176 2.23 -16.10 5.02
N ALA A 177 2.10 -14.83 5.40
CA ALA A 177 2.40 -13.70 4.54
C ALA A 177 3.91 -13.55 4.26
N ASP A 178 4.78 -13.75 5.26
CA ASP A 178 6.24 -13.72 5.09
C ASP A 178 6.74 -14.82 4.14
N ARG A 179 6.19 -16.04 4.26
CA ARG A 179 6.52 -17.14 3.36
C ARG A 179 6.10 -16.85 1.93
N PHE A 180 5.00 -16.13 1.74
CA PHE A 180 4.53 -15.75 0.41
C PHE A 180 5.23 -14.50 -0.14
N GLY A 181 5.56 -13.51 0.68
CA GLY A 181 6.39 -12.36 0.28
C GLY A 181 7.77 -12.82 -0.19
N ILE A 182 8.41 -13.73 0.55
CA ILE A 182 9.64 -14.40 0.11
C ILE A 182 9.41 -15.22 -1.17
N PHE A 183 8.22 -15.79 -1.38
CA PHE A 183 7.88 -16.54 -2.60
C PHE A 183 7.60 -15.62 -3.80
N VAL A 184 7.01 -14.44 -3.60
CA VAL A 184 6.78 -13.41 -4.62
C VAL A 184 8.10 -12.77 -4.99
N GLU A 185 8.94 -12.37 -4.02
CA GLU A 185 10.25 -11.78 -4.29
C GLU A 185 11.19 -12.77 -4.98
N LYS A 186 11.29 -14.02 -4.49
CA LYS A 186 12.02 -15.09 -5.20
C LYS A 186 11.34 -15.46 -6.51
N GLY A 187 10.02 -15.27 -6.59
CA GLY A 187 9.22 -15.47 -7.79
C GLY A 187 9.55 -14.44 -8.87
N GLU A 188 9.74 -13.20 -8.46
CA GLU A 188 10.07 -12.05 -9.30
C GLU A 188 11.50 -12.14 -9.79
N ASP A 189 12.46 -12.39 -8.89
CA ASP A 189 13.87 -12.55 -9.27
C ASP A 189 14.10 -13.82 -10.12
N ALA A 190 13.45 -14.95 -9.79
CA ALA A 190 13.68 -16.20 -10.50
C ALA A 190 12.83 -16.36 -11.77
N PHE A 191 11.61 -15.84 -11.79
CA PHE A 191 10.63 -16.10 -12.85
C PHE A 191 10.06 -14.85 -13.52
N ILE A 192 10.20 -13.62 -13.01
CA ILE A 192 9.74 -12.42 -13.72
C ILE A 192 10.88 -11.84 -14.56
N VAL A 193 10.62 -11.59 -15.83
CA VAL A 193 11.62 -11.01 -16.74
C VAL A 193 11.89 -9.56 -16.33
N GLY A 194 13.06 -9.32 -15.71
CA GLY A 194 13.50 -7.97 -15.30
C GLY A 194 13.20 -7.61 -13.84
N GLY A 195 12.78 -8.59 -13.01
CA GLY A 195 12.67 -8.38 -11.56
C GLY A 195 14.02 -8.00 -10.96
N VAL A 196 14.03 -6.94 -10.14
CA VAL A 196 15.18 -6.51 -9.35
C VAL A 196 14.66 -6.32 -7.94
N SER A 197 15.33 -6.91 -6.95
CA SER A 197 14.98 -6.68 -5.53
C SER A 197 15.16 -5.19 -5.21
N ASP A 198 14.04 -4.50 -4.96
CA ASP A 198 13.97 -3.10 -4.52
C ASP A 198 13.58 -3.07 -3.03
N GLU A 199 14.37 -2.40 -2.19
CA GLU A 199 14.06 -2.28 -0.76
C GLU A 199 12.70 -1.61 -0.48
N ARG A 200 12.20 -0.81 -1.43
CA ARG A 200 10.85 -0.23 -1.33
C ARG A 200 9.74 -1.28 -1.53
N ASP A 201 9.96 -2.34 -2.30
CA ASP A 201 9.02 -3.47 -2.41
C ASP A 201 8.86 -4.14 -1.05
N LEU A 202 10.00 -4.46 -0.41
CA LEU A 202 10.02 -5.06 0.93
C LEU A 202 9.34 -4.17 1.98
N ARG A 203 9.48 -2.84 1.86
CA ARG A 203 8.80 -1.89 2.75
C ARG A 203 7.29 -1.92 2.53
N ALA A 204 6.85 -1.87 1.28
CA ALA A 204 5.45 -1.93 0.91
C ALA A 204 4.81 -3.26 1.35
N ASP A 205 5.52 -4.37 1.20
CA ASP A 205 5.09 -5.68 1.68
C ASP A 205 4.85 -5.71 3.19
N ARG A 206 5.83 -5.26 4.00
CA ARG A 206 5.69 -5.20 5.47
C ARG A 206 4.58 -4.26 5.92
N GLU A 207 4.45 -3.10 5.27
CA GLU A 207 3.37 -2.16 5.55
C GLU A 207 2.01 -2.78 5.21
N GLY A 208 1.92 -3.50 4.10
CA GLY A 208 0.75 -4.27 3.69
C GLY A 208 0.40 -5.38 4.67
N GLN A 209 1.39 -6.14 5.14
CA GLN A 209 1.20 -7.18 6.16
C GLN A 209 0.65 -6.59 7.46
N ARG A 210 1.22 -5.48 7.96
CA ARG A 210 0.71 -4.81 9.16
C ARG A 210 -0.72 -4.32 8.98
N PHE A 211 -1.04 -3.78 7.80
CA PHE A 211 -2.40 -3.38 7.48
C PHE A 211 -3.35 -4.59 7.48
N GLY A 212 -2.96 -5.69 6.83
CA GLY A 212 -3.73 -6.94 6.81
C GLY A 212 -3.97 -7.52 8.20
N MET A 213 -2.96 -7.51 9.08
CA MET A 213 -3.11 -7.94 10.48
C MET A 213 -4.09 -7.06 11.23
N ALA A 214 -3.99 -5.73 11.08
CA ALA A 214 -4.92 -4.82 11.72
C ALA A 214 -6.37 -5.01 11.23
N LEU A 215 -6.55 -5.41 9.97
CA LEU A 215 -7.87 -5.72 9.40
C LEU A 215 -8.51 -6.99 9.97
N LEU A 216 -7.71 -7.94 10.47
CA LEU A 216 -8.22 -9.12 11.18
C LEU A 216 -8.83 -8.75 12.54
N GLU A 217 -8.35 -7.66 13.15
CA GLU A 217 -8.87 -7.13 14.43
C GLU A 217 -10.03 -6.15 14.23
N ASP A 218 -9.91 -5.26 13.23
CA ASP A 218 -10.89 -4.23 12.91
C ASP A 218 -10.89 -3.99 11.39
N ASN A 219 -11.98 -4.31 10.70
CA ASN A 219 -12.05 -4.13 9.25
C ASN A 219 -12.22 -2.65 8.82
N ARG A 220 -12.25 -1.70 9.77
CA ARG A 220 -12.40 -0.27 9.50
C ARG A 220 -11.07 0.48 9.39
N ARG A 221 -9.95 -0.21 9.53
CA ARG A 221 -8.60 0.38 9.43
C ARG A 221 -8.36 0.85 8.00
N MET A 222 -7.64 1.95 7.84
CA MET A 222 -7.37 2.55 6.53
C MET A 222 -5.92 2.33 6.08
N PRO A 223 -5.65 2.12 4.77
CA PRO A 223 -4.31 1.98 4.22
C PRO A 223 -3.34 3.10 4.62
N SER A 224 -3.81 4.35 4.61
CA SER A 224 -2.99 5.53 4.89
C SER A 224 -2.43 5.60 6.32
N GLU A 225 -2.97 4.77 7.23
CA GLU A 225 -2.46 4.66 8.59
C GLU A 225 -1.16 3.84 8.68
N PHE A 226 -0.84 3.06 7.64
CA PHE A 226 0.28 2.12 7.63
C PHE A 226 1.36 2.52 6.63
N LEU A 227 0.97 3.08 5.49
CA LEU A 227 1.89 3.40 4.41
C LEU A 227 2.81 4.58 4.76
N GLY A 228 4.10 4.44 4.48
CA GLY A 228 5.11 5.48 4.77
C GLY A 228 5.47 5.63 6.26
N THR A 229 5.09 4.64 7.09
CA THR A 229 5.42 4.61 8.51
C THR A 229 6.79 3.98 8.77
N GLU A 230 7.26 3.12 7.87
CA GLU A 230 8.63 2.60 7.94
C GLU A 230 9.64 3.62 7.45
N LYS A 231 10.67 3.85 8.26
CA LYS A 231 11.84 4.63 7.82
C LYS A 231 12.67 3.78 6.87
N ALA A 232 13.26 4.43 5.88
CA ALA A 232 14.34 3.82 5.12
C ALA A 232 15.41 3.27 6.09
N PRO A 233 15.96 2.07 5.82
CA PRO A 233 17.09 1.58 6.61
C PRO A 233 18.16 2.67 6.64
N GLN A 234 18.72 2.95 7.82
CA GLN A 234 19.94 3.76 7.84
C GLN A 234 20.98 2.98 7.05
N ALA A 235 21.52 3.61 5.99
CA ALA A 235 22.64 3.05 5.26
C ALA A 235 23.66 2.57 6.29
N ALA A 236 24.07 1.31 6.19
CA ALA A 236 25.15 0.81 7.03
C ALA A 236 26.31 1.81 6.92
N PRO A 237 26.91 2.24 8.05
CA PRO A 237 28.05 3.15 7.98
C PRO A 237 29.05 2.54 7.02
N PRO A 238 29.60 3.32 6.06
CA PRO A 238 30.50 2.80 5.07
C PRO A 238 31.63 2.07 5.80
N ASP A 239 31.86 0.81 5.44
CA ASP A 239 32.89 -0.05 6.04
C ASP A 239 34.22 0.71 6.07
N GLY A 240 34.58 1.27 7.23
CA GLY A 240 35.74 2.13 7.31
C GLY A 240 35.78 3.08 8.50
N GLU A 241 35.68 2.55 9.72
CA GLU A 241 36.62 2.95 10.77
C GLU A 241 36.65 1.86 11.85
N PRO A 242 37.80 1.18 12.08
CA PRO A 242 37.91 0.26 13.19
C PRO A 242 37.68 1.04 14.49
N ALA A 243 36.78 0.56 15.32
CA ALA A 243 36.57 1.10 16.66
C ALA A 243 37.92 1.22 17.37
N CYS A 244 38.38 2.45 17.60
CA CYS A 244 39.53 2.70 18.43
C CYS A 244 39.26 2.05 19.79
N ALA A 245 40.02 1.00 20.08
CA ALA A 245 40.17 0.45 21.41
C ALA A 245 40.70 1.56 22.34
N GLY A 246 39.79 2.20 23.06
CA GLY A 246 40.10 3.11 24.15
C GLY A 246 40.23 2.33 25.44
N VAL A 247 41.46 1.91 25.74
CA VAL A 247 41.91 1.66 27.11
C VAL A 247 41.84 2.99 27.86
N TRP A 248 41.00 3.07 28.89
CA TRP A 248 41.26 3.71 30.18
C TRP A 248 40.33 3.10 31.24
#